data_AF-A0A2R6NEU7-F1
#
_entry.id   AF-A0A2R6NEU7-F1
#
_cell.length_a   1.000
_cell.length_b   1.000
_cell.length_c   1.000
_cell.angle_alpha   90.00
_cell.angle_beta   90.00
_cell.angle_gamma   90.00
#
_symmetry.space_group_name_H-M   'P 1'
#
loop_
_entity.id
_entity.type
_entity.pdbx_description
1 polymer ?
#
loop_
_entity_poly.entity_id
_entity_poly.type
_entity_poly.pdbx_seq_one_letter_code
_entity_poly.pdbx_strand_id
1 'polypeptide(L)'
;MHNVRRFLQDASYETSQDARSRAAAEGNLRPEDMIPIYRKRTAIDSSGRETESQIRYFIVDSTEALSKFGQDAWDRVICVMTTGQAWQFKPYKWNDPKILFHHELNLFSQIDPNRRHVDKSVVAQFWKTLDAWTMANKPWLMKT
;
A
#
# COMPACT_ATOMS: atom_id res chain seq x y z
N MET A 1 -4.68 2.44 11.05
CA MET A 1 -4.67 2.72 9.59
C MET A 1 -5.56 3.91 9.15
N HIS A 2 -5.75 4.98 9.93
CA HIS A 2 -6.72 6.04 9.59
C HIS A 2 -6.34 6.93 8.39
N ASN A 3 -5.05 7.08 8.08
CA ASN A 3 -4.54 7.97 7.05
C ASN A 3 -4.27 7.28 5.70
N VAL A 4 -4.23 5.94 5.66
CA VAL A 4 -3.70 5.21 4.50
C VAL A 4 -4.55 5.39 3.24
N ARG A 5 -5.89 5.46 3.39
CA ARG A 5 -6.80 5.67 2.26
C ARG A 5 -6.58 7.04 1.63
N ARG A 6 -6.55 8.10 2.43
CA ARG A 6 -6.31 9.47 1.94
C ARG A 6 -4.95 9.61 1.27
N PHE A 7 -3.94 8.94 1.82
CA PHE A 7 -2.60 8.97 1.23
C PHE A 7 -2.54 8.20 -0.10
N LEU A 8 -2.92 6.92 -0.13
CA LEU A 8 -2.72 6.06 -1.30
C LEU A 8 -3.76 6.28 -2.40
N GLN A 9 -5.00 6.62 -2.04
CA GLN A 9 -6.10 6.82 -2.99
C GLN A 9 -6.24 8.28 -3.42
N ASP A 10 -6.23 9.20 -2.45
CA ASP A 10 -6.52 10.62 -2.71
C ASP A 10 -5.26 11.48 -2.88
N ALA A 11 -4.08 10.86 -2.74
CA ALA A 11 -2.77 11.53 -2.77
C ALA A 11 -2.66 12.72 -1.79
N SER A 12 -3.30 12.58 -0.63
CA SER A 12 -3.35 13.59 0.42
C SER A 12 -2.79 13.00 1.70
N TYR A 13 -1.58 13.43 2.08
CA TYR A 13 -1.00 13.04 3.36
C TYR A 13 -1.80 13.64 4.54
N GLU A 14 -1.76 13.00 5.69
CA GLU A 14 -2.14 13.58 6.96
C GLU A 14 -1.34 12.84 8.03
N THR A 15 -0.98 13.54 9.09
CA THR A 15 -0.27 12.88 10.18
C THR A 15 -1.19 11.84 10.81
N SER A 16 -0.61 10.78 11.38
CA SER A 16 -1.38 9.76 12.09
C SER A 16 -2.21 10.33 13.24
N GLN A 17 -1.76 11.44 13.85
CA GLN A 17 -2.46 12.15 14.90
C GLN A 17 -3.68 12.88 14.36
N ASP A 18 -3.53 13.67 13.30
CA ASP A 18 -4.64 14.41 12.68
C ASP A 18 -5.70 13.46 12.13
N ALA A 19 -5.26 12.37 11.48
CA ALA A 19 -6.14 11.32 10.96
C ALA A 19 -7.00 10.69 12.07
N ARG A 20 -6.40 10.43 13.24
CA ARG A 20 -7.10 9.89 14.40
C ARG A 20 -8.07 10.90 15.00
N SER A 21 -7.66 12.16 15.12
CA SER A 21 -8.52 13.24 15.62
C SER A 21 -9.76 13.42 14.74
N ARG A 22 -9.56 13.44 13.41
CA ARG A 22 -10.65 13.50 12.43
C ARG A 22 -11.57 12.28 12.53
N ALA A 23 -11.01 11.08 12.55
CA ALA A 23 -11.80 9.85 12.69
C ALA A 23 -12.61 9.83 14.00
N ALA A 24 -12.03 10.28 15.11
CA ALA A 24 -12.74 10.38 16.39
C ALA A 24 -13.91 11.39 16.33
N ALA A 25 -13.74 12.53 15.67
CA ALA A 25 -14.80 13.51 15.45
C ALA A 25 -15.95 12.95 14.58
N GLU A 26 -15.63 12.04 13.66
CA GLU A 26 -16.59 11.30 12.82
C GLU A 26 -17.20 10.08 13.54
N GLY A 27 -16.88 9.83 14.82
CA GLY A 27 -17.35 8.67 15.58
C GLY A 27 -16.61 7.36 15.28
N ASN A 28 -15.57 7.39 14.44
CA ASN A 28 -14.74 6.26 14.10
C ASN A 28 -13.53 6.13 15.04
N LEU A 29 -13.76 5.46 16.16
CA LEU A 29 -12.77 5.34 17.25
C LEU A 29 -11.70 4.26 17.01
N ARG A 30 -11.90 3.35 16.05
CA ARG A 30 -10.98 2.22 15.80
C ARG A 30 -10.71 2.08 14.30
N PRO A 31 -9.44 2.04 13.87
CA PRO A 31 -9.16 1.82 12.47
C PRO A 31 -9.57 0.39 12.07
N GLU A 32 -10.03 0.25 10.83
CA GLU A 32 -10.19 -1.06 10.19
C GLU A 32 -8.81 -1.74 10.09
N ASP A 33 -8.77 -3.06 10.26
CA ASP A 33 -7.57 -3.91 10.11
C ASP A 33 -7.32 -4.32 8.65
N MET A 34 -8.30 -4.07 7.78
CA MET A 34 -8.28 -4.32 6.35
C MET A 34 -8.98 -3.17 5.62
N ILE A 35 -8.26 -2.46 4.75
CA ILE A 35 -8.79 -1.32 4.00
C ILE A 35 -8.64 -1.56 2.50
N PRO A 36 -9.74 -1.60 1.72
CA PRO A 36 -9.65 -1.59 0.27
C PRO A 36 -9.25 -0.20 -0.24
N ILE A 37 -8.34 -0.18 -1.21
CA ILE A 37 -7.87 1.00 -1.93
C ILE A 37 -8.17 0.78 -3.41
N TYR A 38 -8.85 1.75 -4.02
CA TYR A 38 -9.23 1.72 -5.42
C TYR A 38 -8.34 2.66 -6.21
N ARG A 39 -7.44 2.11 -7.00
CA ARG A 39 -6.51 2.88 -7.81
C ARG A 39 -6.99 2.93 -9.25
N LYS A 40 -7.17 4.15 -9.76
CA LYS A 40 -7.33 4.43 -11.19
C LYS A 40 -5.96 4.31 -11.89
N ARG A 41 -5.88 3.48 -12.94
CA ARG A 41 -4.74 3.39 -13.85
C ARG A 41 -5.18 3.82 -15.24
N THR A 42 -4.47 4.78 -15.81
CA THR A 42 -4.61 5.15 -17.22
C THR A 42 -3.44 4.57 -17.98
N ALA A 43 -3.72 3.75 -18.99
CA ALA A 43 -2.73 3.25 -19.94
C ALA A 43 -3.01 3.88 -21.30
N ILE A 44 -1.96 4.30 -22.00
CA ILE A 44 -2.07 4.79 -23.37
C ILE A 44 -1.44 3.72 -24.26
N ASP A 45 -2.23 3.17 -25.19
CA ASP A 45 -1.71 2.18 -26.13
C ASP A 45 -0.92 2.84 -27.28
N SER A 46 -0.30 2.03 -28.14
CA SER A 46 0.48 2.52 -29.28
C SER A 46 -0.33 3.30 -30.31
N SER A 47 -1.67 3.22 -30.26
CA SER A 47 -2.57 4.00 -31.13
C SER A 47 -2.96 5.35 -30.52
N GLY A 48 -2.49 5.65 -29.30
CA GLY A 48 -2.84 6.86 -28.55
C GLY A 48 -4.18 6.75 -27.84
N ARG A 49 -4.81 5.57 -27.80
CA ARG A 49 -6.07 5.36 -27.09
C ARG A 49 -5.79 5.23 -25.61
N GLU A 50 -6.45 6.07 -24.82
CA GLU A 50 -6.45 5.97 -23.37
C GLU A 50 -7.43 4.88 -22.93
N THR A 51 -6.92 3.93 -22.15
CA THR A 51 -7.72 2.92 -21.45
C THR A 51 -7.58 3.15 -19.96
N GLU A 52 -8.72 3.40 -19.32
CA GLU A 52 -8.80 3.50 -17.87
C GLU A 52 -9.19 2.16 -17.27
N SER A 53 -8.48 1.76 -16.21
CA SER A 53 -8.79 0.57 -15.41
C SER A 53 -8.77 0.92 -13.94
N GLN A 54 -9.60 0.23 -13.15
CA GLN A 54 -9.55 0.30 -11.70
C GLN A 54 -8.94 -0.98 -11.14
N ILE A 55 -7.89 -0.84 -10.34
CA ILE A 55 -7.28 -1.95 -9.60
C ILE A 55 -7.59 -1.78 -8.12
N ARG A 56 -8.03 -2.87 -7.48
CA ARG A 56 -8.29 -2.91 -6.04
C ARG A 56 -7.08 -3.50 -5.32
N TYR A 57 -6.57 -2.78 -4.33
CA TYR A 57 -5.55 -3.24 -3.40
C TYR A 57 -6.17 -3.40 -2.01
N PHE A 58 -5.69 -4.35 -1.23
CA PHE A 58 -6.03 -4.47 0.18
C PHE A 58 -4.81 -4.12 1.02
N ILE A 59 -5.00 -3.19 1.95
CA ILE A 59 -4.01 -2.85 2.97
C ILE A 59 -4.44 -3.51 4.27
N VAL A 60 -3.53 -4.28 4.87
CA VAL A 60 -3.75 -4.95 6.15
C VAL A 60 -2.67 -4.51 7.14
N ASP A 61 -3.01 -4.44 8.43
CA ASP A 61 -2.05 -4.04 9.48
C ASP A 61 -1.45 -5.20 10.27
N SER A 62 -1.90 -6.43 10.00
CA SER A 62 -1.56 -7.61 10.79
C SER A 62 -1.61 -8.90 9.96
N THR A 63 -0.90 -9.93 10.43
CA THR A 63 -0.91 -11.26 9.82
C THR A 63 -2.24 -11.97 10.03
N GLU A 64 -2.94 -11.64 11.11
CA GLU A 64 -4.30 -12.06 11.40
C GLU A 64 -5.28 -11.50 10.36
N ALA A 65 -5.17 -10.22 10.02
CA ALA A 65 -5.99 -9.63 8.95
C ALA A 65 -5.64 -10.22 7.57
N LEU A 66 -4.36 -10.48 7.29
CA LEU A 66 -3.94 -11.17 6.07
C LEU A 66 -4.51 -12.59 5.96
N SER A 67 -4.59 -13.33 7.08
CA SER A 67 -5.10 -14.70 7.11
C SER A 67 -6.56 -14.83 6.63
N LYS A 68 -7.34 -13.74 6.69
CA LYS A 68 -8.71 -13.67 6.18
C LYS A 68 -8.80 -13.88 4.67
N PHE A 69 -7.69 -13.74 3.93
CA PHE A 69 -7.61 -13.96 2.49
C PHE A 69 -7.26 -15.40 2.10
N GLY A 70 -7.15 -16.33 3.06
CA GLY A 70 -6.82 -17.72 2.80
C GLY A 70 -5.36 -18.08 3.05
N GLN A 71 -5.05 -19.38 2.96
CA GLN A 71 -3.72 -19.93 3.30
C GLN A 71 -2.61 -19.44 2.34
N ASP A 72 -2.97 -19.10 1.11
CA ASP A 72 -2.09 -18.62 0.05
C ASP A 72 -1.97 -17.08 0.01
N ALA A 73 -2.52 -16.37 0.98
CA ALA A 73 -2.56 -14.91 1.00
C ALA A 73 -1.17 -14.26 0.88
N TRP A 74 -0.15 -14.86 1.48
CA TRP A 74 1.24 -14.41 1.39
C TRP A 74 1.77 -14.38 -0.04
N ASP A 75 1.31 -15.27 -0.92
CA ASP A 75 1.77 -15.31 -2.30
C ASP A 75 1.27 -14.09 -3.10
N ARG A 76 0.23 -13.41 -2.59
CA ARG A 76 -0.32 -12.15 -3.13
C ARG A 76 0.23 -10.88 -2.49
N VAL A 77 1.05 -10.97 -1.44
CA VAL A 77 1.66 -9.78 -0.80
C VAL A 77 2.71 -9.18 -1.75
N ILE A 78 2.58 -7.90 -2.08
CA ILE A 78 3.48 -7.21 -3.03
C ILE A 78 4.35 -6.15 -2.38
N CYS A 79 4.00 -5.69 -1.17
CA CYS A 79 4.70 -4.61 -0.48
C CYS A 79 4.53 -4.75 1.03
N VAL A 80 5.61 -4.47 1.76
CA VAL A 80 5.59 -4.31 3.23
C VAL A 80 6.02 -2.89 3.57
N MET A 81 5.20 -2.19 4.35
CA MET A 81 5.56 -0.92 4.97
C MET A 81 6.03 -1.18 6.40
N THR A 82 7.22 -0.70 6.77
CA THR A 82 7.84 -1.02 8.06
C THR A 82 8.61 0.16 8.65
N THR A 83 8.74 0.16 9.97
CA THR A 83 9.65 1.04 10.72
C THR A 83 11.05 0.44 10.88
N GLY A 84 11.29 -0.77 10.37
CA GLY A 84 12.57 -1.49 10.42
C GLY A 84 12.85 -2.23 11.73
N GLN A 85 11.91 -2.24 12.69
CA GLN A 85 12.09 -2.91 13.97
C GLN A 85 11.95 -4.43 13.82
N ALA A 86 12.98 -5.19 14.19
CA ALA A 86 13.03 -6.64 13.97
C ALA A 86 11.84 -7.41 14.56
N TRP A 87 11.27 -6.93 15.68
CA TRP A 87 10.11 -7.58 16.29
C TRP A 87 8.86 -7.53 15.41
N GLN A 88 8.73 -6.56 14.51
CA GLN A 88 7.58 -6.41 13.61
C GLN A 88 7.42 -7.62 12.69
N PHE A 89 8.52 -8.27 12.32
CA PHE A 89 8.54 -9.36 11.35
C PHE A 89 8.39 -10.75 11.99
N LYS A 90 8.39 -10.86 13.32
CA LYS A 90 8.25 -12.15 14.02
C LYS A 90 7.06 -13.00 13.55
N PRO A 91 5.85 -12.44 13.31
CA PRO A 91 4.72 -13.25 12.87
C PRO A 91 4.67 -13.48 11.35
N TYR A 92 5.61 -12.94 10.57
CA TYR A 92 5.57 -13.00 9.10
C TYR A 92 6.02 -14.37 8.59
N LYS A 93 5.55 -14.75 7.38
CA LYS A 93 6.01 -15.96 6.68
C LYS A 93 7.54 -15.99 6.53
N TRP A 94 8.13 -14.84 6.21
CA TRP A 94 9.57 -14.60 6.22
C TRP A 94 9.90 -13.60 7.33
N ASN A 95 10.50 -14.07 8.42
CA ASN A 95 10.79 -13.24 9.59
C ASN A 95 12.19 -12.61 9.59
N ASP A 96 13.11 -13.12 8.76
CA ASP A 96 14.39 -12.47 8.47
C ASP A 96 14.16 -11.35 7.44
N PRO A 97 14.46 -10.07 7.77
CA PRO A 97 14.29 -8.95 6.85
C PRO A 97 15.01 -9.14 5.51
N LYS A 98 16.17 -9.81 5.48
CA LYS A 98 16.88 -10.07 4.23
C LYS A 98 16.04 -10.97 3.33
N ILE A 99 15.49 -12.05 3.88
CA ILE A 99 14.66 -13.00 3.13
C ILE A 99 13.34 -12.36 2.74
N LEU A 100 12.70 -11.63 3.65
CA LEU A 100 11.48 -10.88 3.40
C LEU A 100 11.66 -9.94 2.19
N PHE A 101 12.68 -9.08 2.19
CA PHE A 101 12.85 -8.12 1.09
C PHE A 101 13.38 -8.71 -0.23
N HIS A 102 13.65 -10.01 -0.28
CA HIS A 102 13.77 -10.75 -1.55
C HIS A 102 12.40 -11.14 -2.13
N HIS A 103 11.40 -11.36 -1.26
CA HIS A 103 10.05 -11.77 -1.65
C HIS A 103 9.06 -10.61 -1.77
N GLU A 104 9.28 -9.51 -1.06
CA GLU A 104 8.41 -8.33 -1.06
C GLU A 104 9.18 -7.03 -1.30
N LEU A 105 8.49 -6.07 -1.95
CA LEU A 105 9.02 -4.72 -2.06
C LEU A 105 9.01 -4.03 -0.68
N ASN A 106 10.19 -3.55 -0.26
CA ASN A 106 10.31 -2.62 0.84
C ASN A 106 10.08 -1.18 0.33
N LEU A 107 9.09 -0.48 0.86
CA LEU A 107 8.91 0.95 0.60
C LEU A 107 8.95 1.73 1.90
N PHE A 108 10.01 2.53 2.04
CA PHE A 108 10.11 3.57 3.05
C PHE A 108 9.77 4.91 2.40
N SER A 109 8.52 5.34 2.53
CA SER A 109 8.10 6.66 2.02
C SER A 109 8.66 7.75 2.93
N GLN A 110 9.73 8.41 2.52
CA GLN A 110 10.16 9.68 3.14
C GLN A 110 9.16 10.76 2.71
N ILE A 111 8.14 11.00 3.53
CA ILE A 111 7.17 12.07 3.31
C ILE A 111 7.69 13.31 4.04
N ASP A 112 7.89 14.41 3.32
CA ASP A 112 8.24 15.71 3.91
C ASP A 112 6.98 16.36 4.51
N PRO A 113 6.87 16.54 5.85
CA PRO A 113 5.69 17.11 6.48
C PRO A 113 5.36 18.53 6.00
N ASN A 114 6.36 19.28 5.54
CA ASN A 114 6.23 20.70 5.19
C ASN A 114 5.98 20.92 3.68
N ARG A 115 6.04 19.88 2.85
CA ARG A 115 5.90 19.99 1.39
C ARG A 115 4.70 19.24 0.85
N ARG A 116 3.52 19.56 1.35
CA ARG A 116 2.25 18.90 0.95
C ARG A 116 1.94 18.98 -0.54
N HIS A 117 2.49 19.97 -1.25
CA HIS A 117 2.36 20.09 -2.70
C HIS A 117 3.06 18.96 -3.48
N VAL A 118 4.02 18.23 -2.87
CA VAL A 118 4.69 17.08 -3.49
C VAL A 118 4.01 15.74 -3.21
N ASP A 119 2.99 15.69 -2.35
CA ASP A 119 2.32 14.41 -2.00
C ASP A 119 1.86 13.65 -3.25
N LYS A 120 1.33 14.37 -4.25
CA LYS A 120 0.91 13.79 -5.53
C LYS A 120 2.05 13.11 -6.27
N SER A 121 3.23 13.72 -6.34
CA SER A 121 4.38 13.11 -7.02
C SER A 121 4.96 11.96 -6.22
N VAL A 122 4.97 12.04 -4.88
CA VAL A 122 5.38 10.94 -3.99
C VAL A 122 4.47 9.72 -4.17
N VAL A 123 3.15 9.92 -4.17
CA VAL A 123 2.18 8.83 -4.34
C VAL A 123 2.22 8.27 -5.76
N ALA A 124 2.38 9.12 -6.77
CA ALA A 124 2.59 8.66 -8.15
C ALA A 124 3.86 7.80 -8.28
N GLN A 125 4.96 8.22 -7.65
CA GLN A 125 6.22 7.46 -7.64
C GLN A 125 6.08 6.14 -6.87
N PHE A 126 5.40 6.14 -5.72
CA PHE A 126 5.07 4.92 -4.97
C PHE A 126 4.38 3.89 -5.87
N TRP A 127 3.31 4.31 -6.54
CA TRP A 127 2.53 3.44 -7.42
C TRP A 127 3.31 2.96 -8.64
N LYS A 128 4.15 3.82 -9.23
CA LYS A 128 5.05 3.44 -10.33
C LYS A 128 6.05 2.37 -9.90
N THR A 129 6.67 2.53 -8.74
CA THR A 129 7.62 1.54 -8.19
C THR A 129 6.91 0.22 -7.89
N LEU A 130 5.72 0.26 -7.29
CA LEU A 130 4.94 -0.93 -6.99
C LEU A 130 4.51 -1.69 -8.26
N ASP A 131 4.06 -0.98 -9.30
CA ASP A 131 3.72 -1.58 -10.59
C ASP A 131 4.93 -2.26 -11.22
N ALA A 132 6.07 -1.57 -11.26
CA ALA A 132 7.30 -2.11 -11.85
C ALA A 132 7.77 -3.37 -11.12
N TRP A 133 7.76 -3.35 -9.78
CA TRP A 133 8.13 -4.51 -8.99
C TRP A 133 7.15 -5.67 -9.16
N THR A 134 5.83 -5.39 -9.14
CA THR A 134 4.80 -6.43 -9.31
C THR A 134 4.88 -7.06 -10.70
N MET A 135 5.11 -6.27 -11.74
CA MET A 135 5.29 -6.79 -13.10
C MET A 135 6.53 -7.69 -13.21
N ALA A 136 7.63 -7.35 -12.54
CA ALA A 136 8.86 -8.14 -12.57
C ALA A 136 8.78 -9.43 -11.74
N ASN A 137 8.13 -9.40 -10.57
CA ASN A 137 8.19 -10.48 -9.59
C ASN A 137 6.91 -11.31 -9.49
N LYS A 138 5.75 -10.69 -9.73
CA LYS A 138 4.42 -11.31 -9.60
C LYS A 138 3.50 -10.96 -10.79
N PRO A 139 3.92 -11.16 -12.05
CA PRO A 139 3.17 -10.70 -13.24
C PRO A 139 1.77 -11.32 -13.36
N TRP A 140 1.53 -12.49 -12.76
CA TRP A 140 0.20 -13.11 -12.75
C TRP A 140 -0.85 -12.30 -11.96
N LEU A 141 -0.42 -11.41 -11.06
CA LEU A 141 -1.31 -10.49 -10.34
C LEU A 141 -1.73 -9.28 -11.19
N MET A 142 -1.07 -9.03 -12.31
CA MET A 142 -1.32 -7.86 -13.18
C MET A 142 -2.25 -8.18 -14.36
N LYS A 143 -2.65 -9.45 -14.54
CA LYS A 143 -3.56 -9.86 -15.61
C LYS A 143 -5.00 -9.63 -15.18
N THR A 144 -5.67 -8.68 -15.82
CA THR A 144 -7.13 -8.55 -15.83
C THR A 144 -7.59 -8.58 -17.29
#